data_AF-A0A7R9JAL1-F1
#
_entry.id   AF-A0A7R9JAL1-F1
#
_cell.length_a   1.000
_cell.length_b   1.000
_cell.length_c   1.000
_cell.angle_alpha   90.00
_cell.angle_beta   90.00
_cell.angle_gamma   90.00
#
_symmetry.space_group_name_H-M   'P 1'
#
loop_
_entity.id
_entity.type
_entity.pdbx_description
1 polymer ?
#
loop_
_entity_poly.entity_id
_entity_poly.type
_entity_poly.pdbx_seq_one_letter_code
_entity_poly.pdbx_strand_id
1 'polypeptide(L)'
;EYRERVDIQKHEDGTISFQLRTTFLFNQEKSGDVSLDEVVTLVHFVILASATKVKKQYPFALKMMNPMVAEIFNAPDYIFLTGTAREILFDGVTVVNCTEPLSPTAEMLCDQLAGIMPETVRNTEPGIFKFSFYHHRNGTVKGRYRVDRGISDPRNLGRIVEYEGRKNVTAWSQEQCNMINGTDASIFPPFITDSQIDVFFPDICRSLSLDFKNEGIYKDVAVRKYGNSPQTFEDSDVDESNKCFCTGKGRKRQCLKKGVLDLTDCQGVPTIVSYPHLYMASPEYRTYAKGLNPSKEKHEAFLEIEPKTGLLLHGANRVQLNIFMVNIPELDLLKNVSEGLFPVVWIDEVTPKSSSDIMLSLEPVSQWLHWSSLRTGVVLVRFQTALA
;
A
#
# COMPACT_ATOMS: atom_id res chain seq x y z
N GLU A 1 5.99 -12.78 -4.32
CA GLU A 1 4.63 -12.85 -3.75
C GLU A 1 3.79 -13.75 -4.62
N TYR A 2 2.92 -14.56 -4.01
CA TYR A 2 1.90 -15.36 -4.67
C TYR A 2 0.54 -14.95 -4.11
N ARG A 3 -0.41 -14.62 -4.98
CA ARG A 3 -1.78 -14.24 -4.61
C ARG A 3 -2.75 -15.29 -5.14
N GLU A 4 -3.59 -15.82 -4.26
CA GLU A 4 -4.61 -16.81 -4.58
C GLU A 4 -5.98 -16.29 -4.17
N ARG A 5 -6.96 -16.36 -5.07
CA ARG A 5 -8.37 -16.08 -4.75
C ARG A 5 -8.98 -17.34 -4.13
N VAL A 6 -9.41 -17.24 -2.88
CA VAL A 6 -10.02 -18.34 -2.11
C VAL A 6 -11.46 -18.00 -1.71
N ASP A 7 -12.23 -19.02 -1.34
CA ASP A 7 -13.64 -18.91 -0.94
C ASP A 7 -14.47 -18.07 -1.93
N ILE A 8 -14.44 -18.52 -3.18
CA ILE A 8 -15.05 -17.83 -4.31
C ILE A 8 -16.55 -18.13 -4.34
N GLN A 9 -17.36 -17.08 -4.37
CA GLN A 9 -18.82 -17.15 -4.37
C GLN A 9 -19.38 -16.29 -5.50
N LYS A 10 -20.22 -16.87 -6.36
CA LYS A 10 -20.90 -16.14 -7.44
C LYS A 10 -22.27 -15.69 -6.96
N HIS A 11 -22.67 -14.48 -7.34
CA HIS A 11 -23.97 -13.90 -6.97
C HIS A 11 -24.86 -13.77 -8.21
N GLU A 12 -26.17 -13.77 -7.99
CA GLU A 12 -27.18 -13.65 -9.05
C GLU A 12 -27.14 -12.28 -9.73
N ASP A 13 -26.73 -11.23 -9.02
CA ASP A 13 -26.58 -9.87 -9.54
C ASP A 13 -25.38 -9.68 -10.50
N GLY A 14 -24.70 -10.78 -10.87
CA GLY A 14 -23.57 -10.75 -11.78
C GLY A 14 -22.24 -10.39 -11.12
N THR A 15 -22.19 -10.26 -9.79
CA THR A 15 -20.94 -10.06 -9.05
C THR A 15 -20.30 -11.38 -8.60
N ILE A 16 -19.04 -11.32 -8.17
CA ILE A 16 -18.33 -12.43 -7.54
C ILE A 16 -17.63 -11.93 -6.29
N SER A 17 -17.64 -12.73 -5.23
CA SER A 17 -16.88 -12.46 -4.02
C SER A 17 -15.77 -13.47 -3.80
N PHE A 18 -14.67 -13.02 -3.22
CA PHE A 18 -13.53 -13.86 -2.87
C PHE A 18 -12.72 -13.20 -1.75
N GLN A 19 -11.85 -13.99 -1.12
CA GLN A 19 -10.78 -13.47 -0.27
C GLN A 19 -9.44 -13.70 -0.97
N LEU A 20 -8.42 -12.92 -0.61
CA LEU A 20 -7.08 -13.05 -1.14
C LEU A 20 -6.17 -13.69 -0.10
N ARG A 21 -5.59 -14.83 -0.44
CA ARG A 21 -4.46 -15.40 0.27
C ARG A 21 -3.17 -14.88 -0.34
N THR A 22 -2.29 -14.31 0.49
CA THR A 22 -1.00 -13.80 0.02
C THR A 22 0.14 -14.58 0.68
N THR A 23 1.10 -15.05 -0.11
CA THR A 23 2.29 -15.76 0.38
C THR A 23 3.56 -15.11 -0.15
N PHE A 24 4.53 -14.91 0.73
CA PHE A 24 5.84 -14.37 0.39
C PHE A 24 6.90 -15.47 0.45
N LEU A 25 7.62 -15.64 -0.66
CA LEU A 25 8.77 -16.53 -0.76
C LEU A 25 9.99 -15.71 -1.15
N PHE A 26 11.08 -15.88 -0.41
CA PHE A 26 12.34 -15.24 -0.72
C PHE A 26 13.01 -15.89 -1.94
N ASN A 27 13.64 -15.07 -2.78
CA ASN A 27 14.32 -15.54 -3.98
C ASN A 27 15.75 -14.97 -4.00
N GLN A 28 16.71 -15.77 -3.54
CA GLN A 28 18.11 -15.37 -3.46
C GLN A 28 18.68 -14.97 -4.83
N GLU A 29 18.34 -15.70 -5.90
CA GLU A 29 18.86 -15.41 -7.24
C GLU A 29 18.48 -13.99 -7.72
N LYS A 30 17.25 -13.55 -7.43
CA LYS A 30 16.80 -12.19 -7.77
C LYS A 30 17.30 -11.13 -6.78
N SER A 31 17.73 -11.51 -5.59
CA SER A 31 18.32 -10.63 -4.59
C SER A 31 19.83 -10.43 -4.78
N GLY A 32 20.47 -11.18 -5.69
CA GLY A 32 21.90 -11.08 -5.97
C GLY A 32 22.75 -11.48 -4.77
N ASP A 33 23.71 -10.64 -4.41
CA ASP A 33 24.64 -10.87 -3.30
C ASP A 33 24.03 -10.53 -1.93
N VAL A 34 22.84 -9.92 -1.90
CA VAL A 34 22.14 -9.53 -0.66
C VAL A 34 21.29 -10.71 -0.18
N SER A 35 21.43 -11.06 1.10
CA SER A 35 20.68 -12.16 1.71
C SER A 35 19.64 -11.65 2.73
N LEU A 36 18.82 -12.56 3.25
CA LEU A 36 17.92 -12.25 4.37
C LEU A 36 18.65 -12.08 5.71
N ASP A 37 19.92 -12.44 5.79
CA ASP A 37 20.69 -12.39 7.05
C ASP A 37 21.47 -11.07 7.17
N GLU A 38 21.35 -10.17 6.19
CA GLU A 38 21.90 -8.82 6.24
C GLU A 38 21.32 -8.03 7.41
N VAL A 39 22.20 -7.37 8.16
CA VAL A 39 21.80 -6.56 9.32
C VAL A 39 21.35 -5.18 8.85
N VAL A 40 20.16 -4.78 9.30
CA VAL A 40 19.54 -3.49 8.99
C VAL A 40 19.17 -2.80 10.30
N THR A 41 19.44 -1.49 10.35
CA THR A 41 19.01 -0.62 11.45
C THR A 41 17.96 0.35 10.92
N LEU A 42 16.82 0.43 11.59
CA LEU A 42 15.73 1.36 11.29
C LEU A 42 15.23 2.04 12.56
N VAL A 43 14.47 3.13 12.44
CA VAL A 43 13.88 3.78 13.60
C VAL A 43 12.98 2.81 14.36
N HIS A 44 13.04 2.81 15.69
CA HIS A 44 12.23 1.93 16.52
C HIS A 44 10.75 2.33 16.47
N PHE A 45 10.06 1.84 15.42
CA PHE A 45 8.72 2.28 15.03
C PHE A 45 7.69 2.15 16.15
N VAL A 46 7.75 1.06 16.93
CA VAL A 46 6.79 0.80 18.02
C VAL A 46 6.90 1.83 19.15
N ILE A 47 8.11 2.15 19.62
CA ILE A 47 8.33 3.17 20.67
C ILE A 47 7.92 4.55 20.14
N LEU A 48 8.36 4.92 18.94
CA LEU A 48 8.06 6.23 18.36
C LEU A 48 6.55 6.43 18.12
N ALA A 49 5.88 5.41 17.59
CA ALA A 49 4.43 5.43 17.39
C ALA A 49 3.69 5.55 18.73
N SER A 50 4.10 4.76 19.73
CA SER A 50 3.53 4.79 21.08
C SER A 50 3.71 6.16 21.73
N ALA A 51 4.92 6.73 21.66
CA ALA A 51 5.23 8.02 22.24
C ALA A 51 4.44 9.16 21.58
N THR A 52 4.31 9.12 20.26
CA THR A 52 3.49 10.07 19.50
C THR A 52 2.02 9.97 19.89
N LYS A 53 1.48 8.75 20.06
CA LYS A 53 0.10 8.51 20.48
C LYS A 53 -0.14 9.00 21.91
N VAL A 54 0.74 8.70 22.86
CA VAL A 54 0.67 9.17 24.25
C VAL A 54 0.76 10.69 24.30
N LYS A 55 1.70 11.33 23.57
CA LYS A 55 1.80 12.80 23.47
C LYS A 55 0.49 13.43 23.03
N LYS A 56 -0.19 12.82 22.06
CA LYS A 56 -1.44 13.34 21.48
C LYS A 56 -2.67 13.09 22.36
N GLN A 57 -2.78 11.92 22.99
CA GLN A 57 -4.00 11.48 23.70
C GLN A 57 -3.91 11.63 25.22
N TYR A 58 -2.73 11.39 25.79
CA TYR A 58 -2.49 11.34 27.24
C TYR A 58 -1.19 12.09 27.59
N PRO A 59 -1.07 13.40 27.30
CA PRO A 59 0.18 14.14 27.50
C PRO A 59 0.67 14.13 28.95
N PHE A 60 -0.24 14.03 29.92
CA PHE A 60 0.09 13.91 31.34
C PHE A 60 0.85 12.62 31.69
N ALA A 61 0.75 11.58 30.86
CA ALA A 61 1.38 10.28 31.06
C ALA A 61 2.77 10.15 30.40
N LEU A 62 3.25 11.18 29.68
CA LEU A 62 4.53 11.11 28.96
C LEU A 62 5.72 10.74 29.85
N LYS A 63 5.76 11.28 31.08
CA LYS A 63 6.85 10.98 32.03
C LYS A 63 6.85 9.52 32.51
N MET A 64 5.72 8.83 32.41
CA MET A 64 5.62 7.40 32.73
C MET A 64 6.21 6.53 31.62
N MET A 65 6.51 7.08 30.44
CA MET A 65 7.06 6.29 29.34
C MET A 65 8.52 5.88 29.55
N ASN A 66 9.37 6.70 30.18
CA ASN A 66 10.76 6.32 30.44
C ASN A 66 10.86 5.03 31.28
N PRO A 67 10.19 4.90 32.45
CA PRO A 67 10.25 3.65 33.21
C PRO A 67 9.64 2.49 32.44
N MET A 68 8.56 2.70 31.68
CA MET A 68 7.98 1.64 30.83
C MET A 68 8.95 1.17 29.75
N VAL A 69 9.62 2.09 29.04
CA VAL A 69 10.63 1.76 28.04
C VAL A 69 11.79 0.97 28.66
N ALA A 70 12.21 1.35 29.86
CA ALA A 70 13.25 0.63 30.58
C ALA A 70 12.80 -0.79 30.98
N GLU A 71 11.58 -0.95 31.48
CA GLU A 71 11.06 -2.23 31.97
C GLU A 71 10.66 -3.21 30.85
N ILE A 72 9.92 -2.76 29.83
CA ILE A 72 9.29 -3.67 28.87
C ILE A 72 9.91 -3.63 27.47
N PHE A 73 10.63 -2.56 27.09
CA PHE A 73 11.23 -2.43 25.75
C PHE A 73 12.71 -2.84 25.71
N ASN A 74 13.21 -3.59 26.70
CA ASN A 74 14.62 -3.98 26.84
C ASN A 74 15.61 -2.79 26.93
N ALA A 75 15.14 -1.62 27.40
CA ALA A 75 15.97 -0.43 27.66
C ALA A 75 16.98 -0.08 26.54
N PRO A 76 16.54 0.22 25.31
CA PRO A 76 17.46 0.50 24.21
C PRO A 76 18.21 1.81 24.45
N ASP A 77 19.46 1.90 24.01
CA ASP A 77 20.27 3.13 24.15
C ASP A 77 19.80 4.26 23.23
N TYR A 78 19.18 3.91 22.09
CA TYR A 78 18.75 4.83 21.04
C TYR A 78 17.37 4.46 20.48
N ILE A 79 16.70 5.40 19.82
CA ILE A 79 15.42 5.17 19.13
C ILE A 79 15.56 4.37 17.82
N PHE A 80 16.48 3.42 17.77
CA PHE A 80 16.74 2.58 16.61
C PHE A 80 16.61 1.11 16.98
N LEU A 81 16.05 0.34 16.07
CA LEU A 81 15.89 -1.10 16.14
C LEU A 81 16.82 -1.72 15.10
N THR A 82 17.61 -2.71 15.52
CA THR A 82 18.52 -3.45 14.65
C THR A 82 18.10 -4.90 14.61
N GLY A 83 18.11 -5.50 13.42
CA GLY A 83 17.85 -6.91 13.21
C GLY A 83 18.26 -7.30 11.79
N THR A 84 18.23 -8.60 11.51
CA THR A 84 18.41 -9.08 10.14
C THR A 84 17.22 -8.69 9.26
N ALA A 85 17.41 -8.63 7.94
CA ALA A 85 16.32 -8.40 6.99
C ALA A 85 15.19 -9.43 7.16
N ARG A 86 15.54 -10.68 7.50
CA ARG A 86 14.60 -11.76 7.86
C ARG A 86 13.71 -11.39 9.04
N GLU A 87 14.30 -10.93 10.12
CA GLU A 87 13.56 -10.56 11.34
C GLU A 87 12.70 -9.33 11.13
N ILE A 88 13.27 -8.28 10.50
CA ILE A 88 12.56 -7.04 10.22
C ILE A 88 11.35 -7.28 9.30
N LEU A 89 11.51 -8.11 8.27
CA LEU A 89 10.43 -8.36 7.31
C LEU A 89 9.44 -9.42 7.79
N PHE A 90 9.88 -10.54 8.39
CA PHE A 90 9.02 -11.72 8.58
C PHE A 90 9.10 -12.37 9.97
N ASP A 91 10.28 -12.72 10.47
CA ASP A 91 10.37 -13.57 11.67
C ASP A 91 10.03 -12.78 12.94
N GLY A 92 10.38 -11.50 12.93
CA GLY A 92 10.13 -10.54 13.98
C GLY A 92 11.35 -10.28 14.86
N VAL A 93 11.58 -9.01 15.17
CA VAL A 93 12.52 -8.56 16.21
C VAL A 93 11.75 -8.37 17.50
N THR A 94 12.26 -8.87 18.62
CA THR A 94 11.65 -8.64 19.95
C THR A 94 11.66 -7.16 20.27
N VAL A 95 10.47 -6.58 20.45
CA VAL A 95 10.29 -5.17 20.79
C VAL A 95 9.71 -4.99 22.18
N VAL A 96 8.99 -5.98 22.71
CA VAL A 96 8.52 -5.96 24.10
C VAL A 96 8.81 -7.31 24.75
N ASN A 97 9.30 -7.25 25.98
CA ASN A 97 9.54 -8.38 26.85
C ASN A 97 8.87 -8.12 28.21
N CYS A 98 7.91 -8.98 28.55
CA CYS A 98 7.15 -8.97 29.78
C CYS A 98 7.44 -10.19 30.68
N THR A 99 8.55 -10.90 30.46
CA THR A 99 8.88 -12.12 31.23
C THR A 99 9.69 -11.86 32.49
N GLU A 100 10.31 -10.68 32.58
CA GLU A 100 11.08 -10.26 33.75
C GLU A 100 10.17 -9.78 34.88
N PRO A 101 10.65 -9.69 36.13
CA PRO A 101 9.90 -9.04 37.21
C PRO A 101 9.62 -7.58 36.88
N LEU A 102 8.34 -7.23 36.76
CA LEU A 102 7.86 -5.91 36.34
C LEU A 102 7.25 -5.15 37.53
N SER A 103 7.16 -3.83 37.40
CA SER A 103 6.32 -3.04 38.30
C SER A 103 4.83 -3.38 38.10
N PRO A 104 3.96 -3.19 39.10
CA PRO A 104 2.51 -3.47 38.95
C PRO A 104 1.86 -2.74 37.76
N THR A 105 2.37 -1.55 37.43
CA THR A 105 1.89 -0.78 36.28
C THR A 105 2.33 -1.40 34.95
N ALA A 106 3.56 -1.91 34.87
CA ALA A 106 4.08 -2.56 33.68
C ALA A 106 3.44 -3.94 33.47
N GLU A 107 3.19 -4.70 34.53
CA GLU A 107 2.40 -5.95 34.48
C GLU A 107 1.00 -5.69 33.89
N MET A 108 0.29 -4.69 34.44
CA MET A 108 -1.03 -4.31 33.93
C MET A 108 -1.00 -3.90 32.45
N LEU A 109 0.05 -3.19 32.02
CA LEU A 109 0.20 -2.82 30.61
C LEU A 109 0.43 -4.06 29.75
N CYS A 110 1.34 -4.94 30.16
CA CYS A 110 1.66 -6.20 29.47
C CYS A 110 0.42 -7.09 29.26
N ASP A 111 -0.46 -7.18 30.25
CA ASP A 111 -1.73 -7.90 30.13
C ASP A 111 -2.66 -7.32 29.04
N GLN A 112 -2.59 -6.02 28.78
CA GLN A 112 -3.42 -5.33 27.79
C GLN A 112 -2.79 -5.24 26.40
N LEU A 113 -1.47 -5.46 26.27
CA LEU A 113 -0.74 -5.24 25.02
C LEU A 113 -1.33 -6.02 23.83
N ALA A 114 -1.76 -7.26 24.05
CA ALA A 114 -2.32 -8.09 22.98
C ALA A 114 -3.58 -7.50 22.34
N GLY A 115 -4.36 -6.70 23.07
CA GLY A 115 -5.56 -6.03 22.56
C GLY A 115 -5.31 -4.65 21.93
N ILE A 116 -4.11 -4.08 22.11
CA ILE A 116 -3.78 -2.70 21.71
C ILE A 116 -2.75 -2.67 20.57
N MET A 117 -1.89 -3.67 20.51
CA MET A 117 -0.81 -3.74 19.52
C MET A 117 -1.36 -3.98 18.10
N PRO A 118 -0.76 -3.36 17.07
CA PRO A 118 -1.15 -3.57 15.68
C PRO A 118 -0.78 -4.98 15.21
N GLU A 119 -1.36 -5.45 14.10
CA GLU A 119 -1.05 -6.77 13.52
C GLU A 119 0.44 -6.99 13.20
N THR A 120 1.22 -5.91 13.02
CA THR A 120 2.68 -5.96 12.81
C THR A 120 3.46 -6.34 14.07
N VAL A 121 2.83 -6.32 15.25
CA VAL A 121 3.41 -6.73 16.53
C VAL A 121 2.61 -7.90 17.08
N ARG A 122 3.23 -9.08 17.10
CA ARG A 122 2.57 -10.32 17.54
C ARG A 122 3.16 -10.82 18.85
N ASN A 123 2.30 -11.36 19.69
CA ASN A 123 2.72 -12.16 20.85
C ASN A 123 3.20 -13.52 20.34
N THR A 124 4.50 -13.81 20.44
CA THR A 124 5.08 -15.08 19.96
C THR A 124 5.14 -16.15 21.02
N GLU A 125 5.38 -15.73 22.26
CA GLU A 125 5.47 -16.55 23.46
C GLU A 125 4.89 -15.73 24.60
N PRO A 126 4.31 -16.32 25.67
CA PRO A 126 3.72 -15.56 26.76
C PRO A 126 4.64 -14.44 27.27
N GLY A 127 4.24 -13.19 27.05
CA GLY A 127 4.99 -11.98 27.42
C GLY A 127 6.02 -11.48 26.40
N ILE A 128 6.29 -12.19 25.31
CA ILE A 128 7.24 -11.79 24.26
C ILE A 128 6.49 -11.30 23.02
N PHE A 129 6.70 -10.04 22.67
CA PHE A 129 6.12 -9.44 21.47
C PHE A 129 7.20 -9.09 20.45
N LYS A 130 7.00 -9.56 19.21
CA LYS A 130 7.91 -9.32 18.10
C LYS A 130 7.27 -8.46 17.01
N PHE A 131 8.02 -7.48 16.53
CA PHE A 131 7.65 -6.63 15.41
C PHE A 131 8.22 -7.16 14.09
N SER A 132 7.39 -7.19 13.04
CA SER A 132 7.83 -7.37 11.65
C SER A 132 6.84 -6.73 10.68
N PHE A 133 7.30 -6.34 9.49
CA PHE A 133 6.44 -5.70 8.49
C PHE A 133 5.40 -6.65 7.87
N TYR A 134 5.77 -7.90 7.58
CA TYR A 134 4.99 -8.79 6.71
C TYR A 134 4.52 -10.10 7.35
N HIS A 135 4.84 -10.39 8.61
CA HIS A 135 4.38 -11.63 9.25
C HIS A 135 2.87 -11.82 9.14
N HIS A 136 2.09 -10.80 9.53
CA HIS A 136 0.62 -10.83 9.50
C HIS A 136 0.01 -10.95 8.10
N ARG A 137 0.83 -10.80 7.05
CA ARG A 137 0.42 -10.94 5.65
C ARG A 137 0.82 -12.28 5.06
N ASN A 138 1.78 -12.99 5.63
CA ASN A 138 2.35 -14.17 5.01
C ASN A 138 1.49 -15.42 5.24
N GLY A 139 0.94 -15.98 4.17
CA GLY A 139 0.02 -17.11 4.21
C GLY A 139 -1.38 -16.76 4.74
N THR A 140 -1.67 -15.48 4.98
CA THR A 140 -2.94 -15.04 5.56
C THR A 140 -3.96 -14.69 4.48
N VAL A 141 -5.23 -14.77 4.84
CA VAL A 141 -6.38 -14.51 3.97
C VAL A 141 -7.00 -13.18 4.38
N LYS A 142 -7.13 -12.23 3.44
CA LYS A 142 -7.70 -10.89 3.65
C LYS A 142 -8.86 -10.62 2.69
N GLY A 143 -9.67 -9.62 3.01
CA GLY A 143 -10.94 -9.33 2.35
C GLY A 143 -12.10 -9.93 3.14
N ARG A 144 -13.33 -9.67 2.72
CA ARG A 144 -13.81 -10.15 1.40
C ARG A 144 -13.99 -9.04 0.37
N TYR A 145 -13.54 -9.29 -0.86
CA TYR A 145 -13.87 -8.46 -2.01
C TYR A 145 -15.20 -8.93 -2.62
N ARG A 146 -16.02 -7.99 -3.10
CA ARG A 146 -17.11 -8.24 -4.05
C ARG A 146 -16.83 -7.41 -5.30
N VAL A 147 -16.64 -8.06 -6.44
CA VAL A 147 -16.28 -7.40 -7.70
C VAL A 147 -17.30 -7.70 -8.78
N ASP A 148 -17.50 -6.76 -9.68
CA ASP A 148 -18.37 -6.91 -10.84
C ASP A 148 -17.68 -7.77 -11.91
N ARG A 149 -18.41 -8.73 -12.47
CA ARG A 149 -17.90 -9.66 -13.49
C ARG A 149 -18.06 -9.13 -14.91
N GLY A 150 -18.67 -7.96 -15.09
CA GLY A 150 -18.89 -7.34 -16.39
C GLY A 150 -19.89 -8.06 -17.29
N ILE A 151 -20.81 -8.86 -16.72
CA ILE A 151 -21.80 -9.65 -17.48
C ILE A 151 -22.83 -8.74 -18.15
N SER A 152 -23.35 -7.76 -17.41
CA SER A 152 -24.33 -6.79 -17.90
C SER A 152 -23.67 -5.68 -18.72
N ASP A 153 -22.49 -5.23 -18.29
CA ASP A 153 -21.69 -4.21 -18.98
C ASP A 153 -20.20 -4.53 -18.82
N PRO A 154 -19.47 -4.83 -19.91
CA PRO A 154 -18.04 -5.15 -19.83
C PRO A 154 -17.21 -4.01 -19.23
N ARG A 155 -17.68 -2.76 -19.26
CA ARG A 155 -16.99 -1.61 -18.65
C ARG A 155 -16.91 -1.69 -17.13
N ASN A 156 -17.70 -2.55 -16.49
CA ASN A 156 -17.63 -2.78 -15.06
C ASN A 156 -16.71 -3.93 -14.66
N LEU A 157 -16.11 -4.66 -15.61
CA LEU A 157 -15.28 -5.83 -15.32
C LEU A 157 -14.18 -5.50 -14.29
N GLY A 158 -14.14 -6.26 -13.20
CA GLY A 158 -13.13 -6.13 -12.16
C GLY A 158 -13.33 -4.96 -11.21
N ARG A 159 -14.35 -4.10 -11.44
CA ARG A 159 -14.68 -3.00 -10.54
C ARG A 159 -15.08 -3.54 -9.17
N ILE A 160 -14.47 -3.01 -8.12
CA ILE A 160 -14.82 -3.39 -6.75
C ILE A 160 -16.14 -2.71 -6.38
N VAL A 161 -17.11 -3.51 -5.94
CA VAL A 161 -18.42 -3.05 -5.49
C VAL A 161 -18.45 -2.95 -3.97
N GLU A 162 -17.82 -3.90 -3.28
CA GLU A 162 -17.69 -3.89 -1.82
C GLU A 162 -16.34 -4.48 -1.40
N TYR A 163 -15.84 -3.98 -0.27
CA TYR A 163 -14.71 -4.53 0.46
C TYR A 163 -15.12 -4.70 1.93
N GLU A 164 -14.93 -5.90 2.49
CA GLU A 164 -15.34 -6.25 3.86
C GLU A 164 -16.82 -5.95 4.13
N GLY A 165 -17.68 -6.21 3.14
CA GLY A 165 -19.12 -5.96 3.20
C GLY A 165 -19.53 -4.49 3.20
N ARG A 166 -18.61 -3.58 2.86
CA ARG A 166 -18.87 -2.14 2.79
C ARG A 166 -18.61 -1.60 1.38
N LYS A 167 -19.47 -0.69 0.94
CA LYS A 167 -19.32 0.04 -0.34
C LYS A 167 -18.31 1.18 -0.27
N ASN A 168 -18.13 1.72 0.94
CA ASN A 168 -17.21 2.80 1.24
C ASN A 168 -16.33 2.38 2.43
N VAL A 169 -15.08 2.86 2.46
CA VAL A 169 -14.26 2.79 3.67
C VAL A 169 -14.77 3.79 4.72
N THR A 170 -14.18 3.79 5.91
CA THR A 170 -14.61 4.70 7.00
C THR A 170 -13.46 5.47 7.63
N ALA A 171 -12.29 5.47 7.00
CA ALA A 171 -11.09 6.11 7.54
C ALA A 171 -11.13 7.64 7.43
N TRP A 172 -11.85 8.18 6.45
CA TRP A 172 -11.76 9.59 6.08
C TRP A 172 -12.97 10.40 6.49
N SER A 173 -12.79 11.72 6.55
CA SER A 173 -13.79 12.61 7.16
C SER A 173 -15.02 12.93 6.30
N GLN A 174 -14.98 12.65 5.00
CA GLN A 174 -16.09 12.91 4.07
C GLN A 174 -16.32 11.70 3.17
N GLU A 175 -17.54 11.55 2.66
CA GLU A 175 -17.95 10.40 1.86
C GLU A 175 -17.13 10.26 0.57
N GLN A 176 -16.82 11.35 -0.14
CA GLN A 176 -16.06 11.24 -1.40
C GLN A 176 -14.67 10.63 -1.21
N CYS A 177 -13.99 10.92 -0.10
CA CYS A 177 -12.69 10.33 0.22
C CYS A 177 -12.80 8.84 0.61
N ASN A 178 -13.99 8.42 1.03
CA ASN A 178 -14.26 7.06 1.46
C ASN A 178 -14.73 6.14 0.32
N MET A 179 -14.87 6.65 -0.90
CA MET A 179 -15.33 5.87 -2.04
C MET A 179 -14.29 4.81 -2.46
N ILE A 180 -14.78 3.60 -2.72
CA ILE A 180 -14.01 2.51 -3.33
C ILE A 180 -14.23 2.60 -4.85
N ASN A 181 -13.21 3.09 -5.55
CA ASN A 181 -13.23 3.31 -7.00
C ASN A 181 -12.24 2.37 -7.69
N GLY A 182 -12.58 1.99 -8.92
CA GLY A 182 -11.70 1.20 -9.77
C GLY A 182 -11.61 -0.28 -9.40
N THR A 183 -10.47 -0.89 -9.71
CA THR A 183 -10.22 -2.34 -9.56
C THR A 183 -9.16 -2.61 -8.50
N ASP A 184 -8.82 -3.89 -8.29
CA ASP A 184 -7.69 -4.34 -7.45
C ASP A 184 -6.34 -4.33 -8.21
N ALA A 185 -6.29 -3.67 -9.39
CA ALA A 185 -5.19 -3.67 -10.34
C ALA A 185 -4.78 -5.04 -10.92
N SER A 186 -5.53 -6.12 -10.66
CA SER A 186 -5.27 -7.42 -11.29
C SER A 186 -5.81 -7.51 -12.72
N ILE A 187 -6.89 -6.77 -12.99
CA ILE A 187 -7.56 -6.68 -14.28
C ILE A 187 -8.23 -5.30 -14.39
N PHE A 188 -8.39 -4.83 -15.61
CA PHE A 188 -9.12 -3.60 -15.93
C PHE A 188 -10.24 -3.89 -16.94
N PRO A 189 -11.25 -3.01 -17.04
CA PRO A 189 -12.25 -3.11 -18.09
C PRO A 189 -11.62 -3.12 -19.50
N PRO A 190 -12.19 -3.83 -20.48
CA PRO A 190 -11.71 -3.82 -21.86
C PRO A 190 -12.03 -2.51 -22.58
N PHE A 191 -11.39 -2.29 -23.72
CA PHE A 191 -11.56 -1.10 -24.58
C PHE A 191 -11.24 0.23 -23.86
N ILE A 192 -10.16 0.24 -23.07
CA ILE A 192 -9.76 1.40 -22.28
C ILE A 192 -9.38 2.56 -23.20
N THR A 193 -10.10 3.67 -23.03
CA THR A 193 -9.80 4.96 -23.68
C THR A 193 -9.58 6.08 -22.68
N ASP A 194 -9.83 5.80 -21.41
CA ASP A 194 -9.87 6.74 -20.31
C ASP A 194 -8.51 7.42 -20.13
N SER A 195 -8.57 8.72 -19.83
CA SER A 195 -7.40 9.53 -19.49
C SER A 195 -6.91 9.28 -18.06
N GLN A 196 -7.72 8.62 -17.23
CA GLN A 196 -7.43 8.30 -15.84
C GLN A 196 -8.08 6.97 -15.46
N ILE A 197 -7.39 6.19 -14.62
CA ILE A 197 -7.92 4.96 -14.04
C ILE A 197 -7.70 4.97 -12.53
N ASP A 198 -8.61 4.32 -11.80
CA ASP A 198 -8.53 4.19 -10.35
C ASP A 198 -8.15 2.76 -9.94
N VAL A 199 -7.40 2.67 -8.85
CA VAL A 199 -7.07 1.41 -8.18
C VAL A 199 -7.34 1.57 -6.69
N PHE A 200 -8.08 0.64 -6.11
CA PHE A 200 -8.32 0.62 -4.67
C PHE A 200 -7.23 -0.14 -3.93
N PHE A 201 -6.63 0.50 -2.94
CA PHE A 201 -5.61 -0.08 -2.09
C PHE A 201 -6.11 -0.15 -0.63
N PRO A 202 -6.56 -1.34 -0.17
CA PRO A 202 -7.02 -1.50 1.21
C PRO A 202 -5.97 -1.12 2.26
N ASP A 203 -4.70 -1.40 1.97
CA ASP A 203 -3.56 -1.14 2.87
C ASP A 203 -3.38 0.36 3.21
N ILE A 204 -3.91 1.26 2.38
CA ILE A 204 -3.90 2.71 2.63
C ILE A 204 -5.31 3.29 2.73
N CYS A 205 -6.32 2.42 2.85
CA CYS A 205 -7.74 2.75 2.99
C CYS A 205 -8.28 3.72 1.92
N ARG A 206 -7.77 3.76 0.69
CA ARG A 206 -8.32 4.65 -0.35
C ARG A 206 -8.04 4.16 -1.76
N SER A 207 -8.76 4.77 -2.70
CA SER A 207 -8.50 4.66 -4.13
C SER A 207 -7.44 5.67 -4.54
N LEU A 208 -6.54 5.26 -5.44
CA LEU A 208 -5.53 6.12 -6.06
C LEU A 208 -5.76 6.17 -7.56
N SER A 209 -5.63 7.38 -8.11
CA SER A 209 -5.78 7.63 -9.54
C SER A 209 -4.43 7.64 -10.25
N LEU A 210 -4.42 7.06 -11.45
CA LEU A 210 -3.27 7.02 -12.36
C LEU A 210 -3.69 7.66 -13.69
N ASP A 211 -2.88 8.60 -14.16
CA ASP A 211 -3.16 9.31 -15.41
C ASP A 211 -2.50 8.59 -16.58
N PHE A 212 -3.19 8.57 -17.72
CA PHE A 212 -2.62 8.19 -18.99
C PHE A 212 -1.40 9.07 -19.31
N LYS A 213 -0.28 8.44 -19.64
CA LYS A 213 0.97 9.11 -19.98
C LYS A 213 1.21 9.08 -21.49
N ASN A 214 1.21 7.89 -22.07
CA ASN A 214 1.48 7.68 -23.48
C ASN A 214 1.09 6.26 -23.92
N GLU A 215 0.97 6.07 -25.23
CA GLU A 215 0.94 4.74 -25.83
C GLU A 215 2.37 4.20 -25.95
N GLY A 216 2.50 2.87 -25.93
CA GLY A 216 3.80 2.19 -26.00
C GLY A 216 3.66 0.77 -26.53
N ILE A 217 4.78 0.07 -26.54
CA ILE A 217 4.87 -1.34 -26.92
C ILE A 217 5.61 -2.08 -25.80
N TYR A 218 4.98 -3.10 -25.24
CA TYR A 218 5.61 -4.03 -24.31
C TYR A 218 5.65 -5.40 -24.94
N LYS A 219 6.86 -5.89 -25.25
CA LYS A 219 7.09 -7.18 -25.92
C LYS A 219 6.17 -7.40 -27.13
N ASP A 220 6.21 -6.46 -28.07
CA ASP A 220 5.42 -6.46 -29.32
C ASP A 220 3.89 -6.30 -29.15
N VAL A 221 3.40 -6.10 -27.93
CA VAL A 221 1.98 -5.81 -27.66
C VAL A 221 1.80 -4.31 -27.41
N ALA A 222 0.84 -3.70 -28.10
CA ALA A 222 0.47 -2.31 -27.89
C ALA A 222 -0.12 -2.13 -26.48
N VAL A 223 0.37 -1.14 -25.75
CA VAL A 223 -0.06 -0.82 -24.38
C VAL A 223 -0.37 0.65 -24.22
N ARG A 224 -1.29 0.95 -23.30
CA ARG A 224 -1.47 2.28 -22.74
C ARG A 224 -0.76 2.33 -21.39
N LYS A 225 0.16 3.28 -21.24
CA LYS A 225 0.88 3.50 -19.99
C LYS A 225 0.15 4.51 -19.12
N TYR A 226 -0.14 4.11 -17.90
CA TYR A 226 -0.68 4.95 -16.83
C TYR A 226 0.39 5.12 -15.75
N GLY A 227 0.45 6.29 -15.13
CA GLY A 227 1.43 6.58 -14.07
C GLY A 227 0.87 7.52 -13.02
N ASN A 228 1.65 7.81 -11.98
CA ASN A 228 1.20 8.63 -10.85
C ASN A 228 0.49 9.92 -11.30
N SER A 229 -0.70 10.14 -10.76
CA SER A 229 -1.41 11.40 -10.94
C SER A 229 -0.87 12.45 -9.96
N PRO A 230 -0.51 13.67 -10.42
CA PRO A 230 -0.12 14.77 -9.55
C PRO A 230 -1.15 15.11 -8.47
N GLN A 231 -2.44 14.88 -8.75
CA GLN A 231 -3.58 15.17 -7.89
C GLN A 231 -3.68 14.21 -6.69
N THR A 232 -3.26 12.95 -6.86
CA THR A 232 -3.46 11.87 -5.86
C THR A 232 -2.94 12.24 -4.46
N PHE A 233 -1.78 12.91 -4.39
CA PHE A 233 -1.20 13.42 -3.15
C PHE A 233 -0.92 14.93 -3.25
N GLU A 234 -1.75 15.69 -3.98
CA GLU A 234 -1.61 17.14 -4.04
C GLU A 234 -1.99 17.80 -2.72
N ASP A 235 -1.37 18.95 -2.44
CA ASP A 235 -1.70 19.78 -1.29
C ASP A 235 -3.19 20.16 -1.31
N SER A 236 -3.85 20.06 -0.15
CA SER A 236 -5.27 20.33 -0.01
C SER A 236 -5.66 21.81 -0.26
N ASP A 237 -4.68 22.72 -0.18
CA ASP A 237 -4.86 24.13 -0.52
C ASP A 237 -4.87 24.36 -2.05
N VAL A 238 -4.27 23.43 -2.81
CA VAL A 238 -4.27 23.46 -4.29
C VAL A 238 -5.41 22.60 -4.85
N ASP A 239 -5.64 21.43 -4.28
CA ASP A 239 -6.74 20.53 -4.62
C ASP A 239 -7.65 20.29 -3.41
N GLU A 240 -8.78 21.00 -3.36
CA GLU A 240 -9.71 20.92 -2.23
C GLU A 240 -10.31 19.53 -2.03
N SER A 241 -10.33 18.69 -3.07
CA SER A 241 -10.83 17.31 -2.95
C SER A 241 -9.99 16.48 -1.96
N ASN A 242 -8.72 16.85 -1.77
CA ASN A 242 -7.84 16.18 -0.82
C ASN A 242 -8.04 16.59 0.65
N LYS A 243 -8.81 17.66 0.93
CA LYS A 243 -9.06 18.13 2.31
C LYS A 243 -9.65 17.07 3.22
N CYS A 244 -10.40 16.10 2.68
CA CYS A 244 -11.01 15.05 3.49
C CYS A 244 -10.05 13.92 3.91
N PHE A 245 -8.86 13.83 3.29
CA PHE A 245 -7.79 12.89 3.66
C PHE A 245 -6.88 13.41 4.80
N CYS A 246 -7.01 14.68 5.17
CA CYS A 246 -6.22 15.25 6.27
C CYS A 246 -6.66 14.70 7.63
N THR A 247 -5.70 14.44 8.50
CA THR A 247 -5.96 13.86 9.83
C THR A 247 -6.42 14.91 10.84
N GLY A 248 -7.15 14.45 11.86
CA GLY A 248 -7.72 15.30 12.89
C GLY A 248 -9.15 15.79 12.58
N LYS A 249 -9.82 16.36 13.58
CA LYS A 249 -11.23 16.75 13.52
C LYS A 249 -11.43 18.25 13.74
N GLY A 250 -12.43 18.81 13.05
CA GLY A 250 -12.85 20.21 13.22
C GLY A 250 -11.72 21.20 12.97
N ARG A 251 -11.52 22.15 13.89
CA ARG A 251 -10.50 23.21 13.79
C ARG A 251 -9.05 22.73 13.98
N LYS A 252 -8.84 21.45 14.30
CA LYS A 252 -7.50 20.85 14.49
C LYS A 252 -7.08 19.96 13.31
N ARG A 253 -7.77 20.05 12.17
CA ARG A 253 -7.41 19.32 10.95
C ARG A 253 -6.02 19.79 10.49
N GLN A 254 -5.10 18.85 10.37
CA GLN A 254 -3.74 19.10 9.90
C GLN A 254 -3.56 18.37 8.58
N CYS A 255 -3.40 19.14 7.51
CA CYS A 255 -3.04 18.61 6.21
C CYS A 255 -1.53 18.62 6.09
N LEU A 256 -0.97 17.51 5.62
CA LEU A 256 0.42 17.48 5.21
C LEU A 256 0.54 18.16 3.84
N LYS A 257 1.75 18.61 3.52
CA LYS A 257 2.03 19.19 2.20
C LYS A 257 2.06 18.09 1.14
N LYS A 258 2.08 18.54 -0.11
CA LYS A 258 2.17 17.69 -1.31
C LYS A 258 3.11 16.47 -1.18
N GLY A 259 2.61 15.35 -1.70
CA GLY A 259 3.31 14.10 -2.02
C GLY A 259 3.43 13.09 -0.89
N VAL A 260 2.72 13.33 0.21
CA VAL A 260 2.63 12.40 1.34
C VAL A 260 1.18 12.30 1.84
N LEU A 261 0.84 11.18 2.45
CA LEU A 261 -0.48 10.95 3.06
C LEU A 261 -0.30 10.36 4.46
N ASP A 262 -0.98 10.93 5.44
CA ASP A 262 -1.02 10.44 6.81
C ASP A 262 -2.07 9.33 6.95
N LEU A 263 -1.64 8.13 7.31
CA LEU A 263 -2.48 6.96 7.48
C LEU A 263 -2.92 6.73 8.93
N THR A 264 -2.68 7.68 9.85
CA THR A 264 -3.01 7.51 11.27
C THR A 264 -4.48 7.11 11.50
N ASP A 265 -5.41 7.75 10.79
CA ASP A 265 -6.85 7.47 10.95
C ASP A 265 -7.26 6.15 10.25
N CYS A 266 -6.45 5.66 9.30
CA CYS A 266 -6.66 4.39 8.58
C CYS A 266 -6.07 3.19 9.33
N GLN A 267 -4.82 3.31 9.81
CA GLN A 267 -4.01 2.23 10.37
C GLN A 267 -3.91 2.26 11.90
N GLY A 268 -4.37 3.34 12.55
CA GLY A 268 -4.29 3.53 14.00
C GLY A 268 -2.87 3.81 14.55
N VAL A 269 -1.88 3.89 13.67
CA VAL A 269 -0.47 4.18 13.94
C VAL A 269 0.01 5.34 13.05
N PRO A 270 0.96 6.20 13.51
CA PRO A 270 1.38 7.41 12.82
C PRO A 270 2.31 7.13 11.61
N THR A 271 1.82 6.35 10.66
CA THR A 271 2.50 6.00 9.41
C THR A 271 2.17 7.02 8.32
N ILE A 272 3.20 7.49 7.63
CA ILE A 272 3.06 8.38 6.47
C ILE A 272 3.46 7.62 5.20
N VAL A 273 2.58 7.57 4.21
CA VAL A 273 2.89 6.96 2.91
C VAL A 273 3.30 8.02 1.89
N SER A 274 4.27 7.69 1.04
CA SER A 274 4.73 8.51 -0.08
C SER A 274 5.16 7.62 -1.26
N TYR A 275 5.57 8.23 -2.37
CA TYR A 275 6.36 7.51 -3.38
C TYR A 275 7.83 7.37 -2.93
N PRO A 276 8.59 6.41 -3.48
CA PRO A 276 9.98 6.16 -3.07
C PRO A 276 10.89 7.38 -3.19
N HIS A 277 11.81 7.48 -2.24
CA HIS A 277 12.70 8.63 -2.04
C HIS A 277 11.98 9.99 -2.01
N LEU A 278 10.72 10.00 -1.56
CA LEU A 278 9.85 11.18 -1.56
C LEU A 278 9.72 11.81 -2.97
N TYR A 279 9.66 10.96 -3.99
CA TYR A 279 9.34 11.35 -5.36
C TYR A 279 7.99 12.08 -5.39
N MET A 280 7.91 13.17 -6.17
CA MET A 280 6.75 14.10 -6.25
C MET A 280 6.36 14.83 -4.95
N ALA A 281 7.02 14.58 -3.82
CA ALA A 281 6.76 15.30 -2.58
C ALA A 281 7.45 16.66 -2.51
N SER A 282 6.90 17.55 -1.67
CA SER A 282 7.45 18.87 -1.38
C SER A 282 8.93 18.78 -0.99
N PRO A 283 9.80 19.67 -1.51
CA PRO A 283 11.26 19.59 -1.28
C PRO A 283 11.67 19.58 0.19
N GLU A 284 10.90 20.21 1.06
CA GLU A 284 11.15 20.25 2.51
C GLU A 284 11.16 18.87 3.17
N TYR A 285 10.41 17.88 2.65
CA TYR A 285 10.44 16.54 3.21
C TYR A 285 11.77 15.83 2.95
N ARG A 286 12.56 16.32 1.99
CA ARG A 286 13.86 15.74 1.60
C ARG A 286 15.05 16.36 2.32
N THR A 287 14.84 17.44 3.09
CA THR A 287 15.93 18.13 3.79
C THR A 287 16.36 17.42 5.06
N TYR A 288 15.48 16.60 5.63
CA TYR A 288 15.71 15.93 6.90
C TYR A 288 16.64 14.71 6.77
N ALA A 289 16.36 13.81 5.82
CA ALA A 289 17.12 12.57 5.63
C ALA A 289 18.14 12.71 4.50
N LYS A 290 19.40 12.32 4.78
CA LYS A 290 20.46 12.22 3.75
C LYS A 290 20.33 10.91 2.96
N GLY A 291 20.72 10.94 1.69
CA GLY A 291 20.70 9.77 0.80
C GLY A 291 19.45 9.62 -0.07
N LEU A 292 18.48 10.52 0.07
CA LEU A 292 17.30 10.56 -0.81
C LEU A 292 17.67 11.09 -2.21
N ASN A 293 17.31 10.33 -3.26
CA ASN A 293 17.60 10.69 -4.64
C ASN A 293 16.40 10.38 -5.56
N PRO A 294 15.33 11.18 -5.51
CA PRO A 294 14.11 10.91 -6.26
C PRO A 294 14.34 10.97 -7.78
N SER A 295 13.93 9.92 -8.50
CA SER A 295 13.95 9.84 -9.97
C SER A 295 12.61 9.32 -10.44
N LYS A 296 12.08 9.89 -11.53
CA LYS A 296 10.84 9.42 -12.14
C LYS A 296 10.99 7.97 -12.61
N GLU A 297 12.06 7.68 -13.32
CA GLU A 297 12.34 6.37 -13.92
C GLU A 297 12.36 5.25 -12.85
N LYS A 298 12.93 5.55 -11.69
CA LYS A 298 13.09 4.59 -10.60
C LYS A 298 11.93 4.53 -9.63
N HIS A 299 11.19 5.62 -9.44
CA HIS A 299 10.24 5.75 -8.32
C HIS A 299 8.81 6.06 -8.74
N GLU A 300 8.54 6.27 -10.04
CA GLU A 300 7.16 6.33 -10.55
C GLU A 300 6.52 4.95 -10.46
N ALA A 301 5.31 4.89 -9.89
CA ALA A 301 4.43 3.75 -10.04
C ALA A 301 3.71 3.87 -11.40
N PHE A 302 3.61 2.75 -12.12
CA PHE A 302 3.04 2.75 -13.46
C PHE A 302 2.38 1.40 -13.79
N LEU A 303 1.47 1.44 -14.76
CA LEU A 303 0.78 0.28 -15.31
C LEU A 303 0.80 0.38 -16.84
N GLU A 304 1.15 -0.71 -17.51
CA GLU A 304 1.13 -0.88 -18.95
C GLU A 304 0.06 -1.91 -19.29
N ILE A 305 -1.08 -1.41 -19.78
CA ILE A 305 -2.30 -2.19 -19.96
C ILE A 305 -2.56 -2.35 -21.46
N GLU A 306 -2.86 -3.57 -21.91
CA GLU A 306 -3.32 -3.81 -23.27
C GLU A 306 -4.74 -3.26 -23.43
N PRO A 307 -4.96 -2.26 -24.30
CA PRO A 307 -6.18 -1.45 -24.27
C PRO A 307 -7.43 -2.20 -24.69
N LYS A 308 -7.35 -3.25 -25.53
CA LYS A 308 -8.54 -3.94 -26.02
C LYS A 308 -9.12 -4.89 -24.98
N THR A 309 -8.26 -5.58 -24.24
CA THR A 309 -8.63 -6.62 -23.27
C THR A 309 -8.66 -6.11 -21.84
N GLY A 310 -7.96 -5.02 -21.53
CA GLY A 310 -7.81 -4.53 -20.15
C GLY A 310 -6.80 -5.34 -19.33
N LEU A 311 -5.98 -6.17 -19.97
CA LEU A 311 -4.98 -6.99 -19.29
C LEU A 311 -3.76 -6.15 -18.90
N LEU A 312 -3.40 -6.19 -17.62
CA LEU A 312 -2.14 -5.63 -17.14
C LEU A 312 -0.98 -6.51 -17.58
N LEU A 313 -0.12 -6.00 -18.47
CA LEU A 313 1.04 -6.75 -18.99
C LEU A 313 2.30 -6.52 -18.17
N HIS A 314 2.47 -5.29 -17.70
CA HIS A 314 3.63 -4.88 -16.93
C HIS A 314 3.27 -3.71 -16.03
N GLY A 315 3.78 -3.70 -14.80
CA GLY A 315 3.53 -2.61 -13.88
C GLY A 315 4.43 -2.69 -12.67
N ALA A 316 4.54 -1.55 -12.00
CA ALA A 316 5.25 -1.41 -10.73
C ALA A 316 4.39 -0.57 -9.80
N ASN A 317 3.98 -1.15 -8.69
CA ASN A 317 3.40 -0.42 -7.56
C ASN A 317 4.53 -0.10 -6.57
N ARG A 318 4.76 1.19 -6.35
CA ARG A 318 5.91 1.71 -5.61
C ARG A 318 5.47 2.63 -4.50
N VAL A 319 5.73 2.22 -3.27
CA VAL A 319 5.32 2.96 -2.06
C VAL A 319 6.45 3.02 -1.07
N GLN A 320 6.48 4.08 -0.27
CA GLN A 320 7.42 4.27 0.82
C GLN A 320 6.67 4.57 2.10
N LEU A 321 7.07 3.88 3.16
CA LEU A 321 6.63 4.11 4.52
C LEU A 321 7.60 5.06 5.20
N ASN A 322 7.04 6.05 5.88
CA ASN A 322 7.76 7.07 6.60
C ASN A 322 7.10 7.28 7.97
N ILE A 323 7.82 7.91 8.88
CA ILE A 323 7.30 8.35 10.18
C ILE A 323 7.89 9.71 10.52
N PHE A 324 7.12 10.58 11.16
CA PHE A 324 7.66 11.83 11.68
C PHE A 324 8.50 11.55 12.93
N MET A 325 9.77 11.90 12.87
CA MET A 325 10.59 12.04 14.06
C MET A 325 10.12 13.30 14.80
N VAL A 326 9.79 13.11 16.08
CA VAL A 326 9.26 14.17 16.93
C VAL A 326 10.12 14.30 18.17
N ASN A 327 10.42 15.54 18.54
CA ASN A 327 11.13 15.80 19.78
C ASN A 327 10.13 15.71 20.95
N ILE A 328 10.47 14.89 21.95
CA ILE A 328 9.68 14.71 23.17
C ILE A 328 10.64 14.86 24.35
N PRO A 329 10.77 16.07 24.93
CA PRO A 329 11.73 16.34 26.00
C PRO A 329 11.57 15.45 27.23
N GLU A 330 10.35 14.96 27.49
CA GLU A 330 10.05 14.07 28.60
C GLU A 330 10.55 12.63 28.40
N LEU A 331 10.88 12.22 27.17
CA LEU A 331 11.34 10.87 26.86
C LEU A 331 12.83 10.88 26.49
N ASP A 332 13.64 10.13 27.23
CA ASP A 332 15.10 10.19 27.10
C ASP A 332 15.60 9.81 25.69
N LEU A 333 14.91 8.88 25.02
CA LEU A 333 15.21 8.47 23.64
C LEU A 333 14.88 9.53 22.58
N LEU A 334 14.01 10.49 22.89
CA LEU A 334 13.48 11.48 21.94
C LEU A 334 13.78 12.93 22.32
N LYS A 335 14.39 13.20 23.48
CA LYS A 335 14.68 14.58 23.91
C LYS A 335 15.70 15.32 23.04
N ASN A 336 16.58 14.57 22.35
CA ASN A 336 17.67 15.12 21.54
C ASN A 336 17.58 14.75 20.05
N VAL A 337 16.43 14.27 19.58
CA VAL A 337 16.24 13.99 18.15
C VAL A 337 15.87 15.25 17.40
N SER A 338 16.32 15.36 16.16
CA SER A 338 15.84 16.36 15.20
C SER A 338 14.45 15.97 14.69
N GLU A 339 13.64 16.97 14.35
CA GLU A 339 12.29 16.75 13.84
C GLU A 339 12.24 16.76 12.31
N GLY A 340 11.45 15.85 11.75
CA GLY A 340 11.25 15.76 10.30
C GLY A 340 10.74 14.40 9.84
N LEU A 341 10.47 14.27 8.54
CA LEU A 341 9.94 13.03 7.97
C LEU A 341 11.07 12.02 7.73
N PHE A 342 11.10 10.95 8.52
CA PHE A 342 12.10 9.90 8.43
C PHE A 342 11.61 8.76 7.52
N PRO A 343 12.30 8.47 6.39
CA PRO A 343 11.97 7.34 5.53
C PRO A 343 12.37 6.03 6.19
N VAL A 344 11.45 5.07 6.28
CA VAL A 344 11.68 3.79 6.96
C VAL A 344 12.04 2.69 5.97
N VAL A 345 11.18 2.47 4.98
CA VAL A 345 11.34 1.43 3.96
C VAL A 345 10.50 1.79 2.74
N TRP A 346 10.96 1.40 1.55
CA TRP A 346 10.14 1.47 0.34
C TRP A 346 10.10 0.10 -0.34
N ILE A 347 9.02 -0.12 -1.09
CA ILE A 347 8.65 -1.42 -1.65
C ILE A 347 8.42 -1.24 -3.15
N ASP A 348 8.97 -2.15 -3.95
CA ASP A 348 8.76 -2.26 -5.40
C ASP A 348 7.99 -3.55 -5.69
N GLU A 349 6.66 -3.46 -5.75
CA GLU A 349 5.83 -4.57 -6.18
C GLU A 349 5.69 -4.53 -7.70
N VAL A 350 6.51 -5.34 -8.37
CA VAL A 350 6.49 -5.45 -9.83
C VAL A 350 5.70 -6.66 -10.27
N THR A 351 4.93 -6.51 -11.35
CA THR A 351 4.35 -7.66 -12.05
C THR A 351 5.48 -8.61 -12.42
N PRO A 352 5.32 -9.94 -12.28
CA PRO A 352 6.28 -10.89 -12.80
C PRO A 352 6.57 -10.54 -14.26
N LYS A 353 7.83 -10.64 -14.70
CA LYS A 353 8.13 -10.64 -16.14
C LYS A 353 7.34 -11.80 -16.74
N SER A 354 6.17 -11.52 -17.29
CA SER A 354 5.31 -12.52 -17.91
C SER A 354 6.17 -13.32 -18.89
N SER A 355 6.27 -14.62 -18.64
CA SER A 355 6.87 -15.56 -19.57
C SER A 355 6.12 -15.46 -20.90
N SER A 356 6.80 -15.80 -21.99
CA SER A 356 6.28 -15.90 -23.34
C SER A 356 4.89 -16.55 -23.48
N ASP A 357 4.43 -17.32 -22.49
CA ASP A 357 3.20 -18.12 -22.52
C ASP A 357 1.91 -17.30 -22.54
N ILE A 358 1.83 -16.15 -21.84
CA ILE A 358 0.65 -15.26 -21.96
C ILE A 358 0.64 -14.62 -23.35
N MET A 359 1.81 -14.23 -23.87
CA MET A 359 1.96 -13.69 -25.23
C MET A 359 1.50 -14.70 -26.30
N LEU A 360 1.93 -15.96 -26.17
CA LEU A 360 1.51 -17.06 -27.04
C LEU A 360 -0.01 -17.33 -26.98
N SER A 361 -0.66 -17.01 -25.86
CA SER A 361 -2.13 -17.10 -25.74
C SER A 361 -2.87 -15.87 -26.30
N LEU A 362 -2.22 -14.71 -26.37
CA LEU A 362 -2.79 -13.47 -26.90
C LEU A 362 -2.60 -13.34 -28.42
N GLU A 363 -1.57 -13.96 -29.01
CA GLU A 363 -1.36 -14.00 -30.47
C GLU A 363 -2.57 -14.56 -31.23
N PRO A 364 -3.15 -15.73 -30.86
CA PRO A 364 -4.35 -16.24 -31.51
C PRO A 364 -5.56 -15.34 -31.33
N VAL A 365 -5.71 -14.68 -30.17
CA VAL A 365 -6.85 -13.79 -29.88
C VAL A 365 -6.74 -12.50 -30.68
N SER A 366 -5.54 -11.92 -30.80
CA SER A 366 -5.30 -10.73 -31.61
C SER A 366 -5.48 -11.01 -33.10
N GLN A 367 -4.98 -12.16 -33.58
CA GLN A 367 -5.22 -12.62 -34.95
C GLN A 367 -6.71 -12.87 -35.18
N TRP A 368 -7.41 -13.55 -34.27
CA TRP A 368 -8.85 -13.81 -34.40
C TRP A 368 -9.67 -12.52 -34.44
N LEU A 369 -9.35 -11.54 -33.58
CA LEU A 369 -9.97 -10.21 -33.62
C LEU A 369 -9.68 -9.48 -34.94
N HIS A 370 -8.47 -9.56 -35.48
CA HIS A 370 -8.09 -8.95 -36.76
C HIS A 370 -8.76 -9.62 -37.96
N TRP A 371 -8.86 -10.96 -37.96
CA TRP A 371 -9.55 -11.72 -39.02
C TRP A 371 -11.07 -11.58 -38.93
N SER A 372 -11.62 -11.45 -37.73
CA SER A 372 -13.06 -11.23 -37.53
C SER A 372 -13.49 -9.86 -38.06
N SER A 373 -12.73 -8.79 -37.79
CA SER A 373 -12.99 -7.44 -38.31
C SER A 373 -12.82 -7.33 -39.83
N LEU A 374 -11.84 -8.05 -40.40
CA LEU A 374 -11.70 -8.18 -41.86
C LEU A 374 -12.87 -8.95 -42.48
N ARG A 375 -13.39 -10.00 -41.83
CA ARG A 375 -14.55 -10.75 -42.32
C ARG A 375 -15.85 -9.93 -42.25
N THR A 376 -16.10 -9.17 -41.19
CA THR A 376 -17.25 -8.25 -41.14
C THR A 376 -17.11 -7.09 -42.13
N GLY A 377 -15.89 -6.57 -42.31
CA GLY A 377 -15.60 -5.55 -43.34
C GLY A 377 -15.85 -6.04 -44.77
N VAL A 378 -15.41 -7.26 -45.10
CA VAL A 378 -15.65 -7.88 -46.43
C VAL A 378 -17.13 -8.20 -46.65
N VAL A 379 -17.87 -8.59 -45.60
CA VAL A 379 -19.33 -8.81 -45.69
C VAL A 379 -20.06 -7.48 -45.90
N LEU A 380 -19.67 -6.40 -45.22
CA LEU A 380 -20.26 -5.07 -45.41
C LEU A 380 -19.98 -4.49 -46.80
N VAL A 381 -18.76 -4.66 -47.32
CA VAL A 381 -18.41 -4.23 -48.70
C VAL A 381 -19.16 -5.05 -49.74
N ARG A 382 -19.34 -6.36 -49.54
CA ARG A 382 -20.15 -7.20 -50.44
C ARG A 382 -21.65 -6.87 -50.40
N PHE A 383 -22.18 -6.43 -49.26
CA PHE A 383 -23.55 -5.94 -49.16
C PHE A 383 -23.74 -4.59 -49.86
N GLN A 384 -22.75 -3.70 -49.80
CA GLN A 384 -22.79 -2.41 -50.52
C GLN A 384 -22.70 -2.57 -52.04
N THR A 385 -21.91 -3.53 -52.55
CA THR A 385 -21.85 -3.81 -54.00
C THR A 385 -23.01 -4.65 -54.53
N ALA A 386 -23.86 -5.20 -53.66
CA ALA A 386 -25.09 -5.89 -54.05
C ALA A 386 -26.34 -4.98 -54.03
N LEU A 387 -26.19 -3.76 -53.50
CA LEU A 387 -27.25 -2.74 -53.39
C LEU A 387 -27.02 -1.52 -54.30
N ALA A 388 -26.00 -1.56 -55.15
CA ALA A 388 -25.75 -0.64 -56.27
C ALA A 388 -25.82 -1.43 -57.58
#